data_AF-A0A4Q8QMX3-F1
#
_entry.id   AF-A0A4Q8QMX3-F1
#
_cell.length_a   1.000
_cell.length_b   1.000
_cell.length_c   1.000
_cell.angle_alpha   90.00
_cell.angle_beta   90.00
_cell.angle_gamma   90.00
#
_symmetry.space_group_name_H-M   'P 1'
#
loop_
_entity.id
_entity.type
_entity.pdbx_description
1 polymer ?
#
loop_
_entity_poly.entity_id
_entity_poly.type
_entity_poly.pdbx_seq_one_letter_code
_entity_poly.pdbx_strand_id
1 'polypeptide(L)'
;MKEAGMARLTYETTRDGFDVWLATDARHMTVEVRRAGTLLAKSDAPHYGILGPDSRSPEKSPFAEHLIDGALSKALGRPQRSSFDLLCDVIARGRREKKVLLFKAKPARRSGLFSVPVSRRSAKGGRK
;
A
#
# COMPACT_ATOMS: atom_id res chain seq x y z
N MET A 1 -17.00 35.42 -14.40
CA MET A 1 -17.49 34.34 -13.51
C MET A 1 -16.47 33.23 -13.56
N LYS A 2 -15.79 32.91 -12.45
CA LYS A 2 -14.76 31.85 -12.42
C LYS A 2 -15.48 30.51 -12.38
N GLU A 3 -15.32 29.71 -13.42
CA GLU A 3 -15.80 28.33 -13.42
C GLU A 3 -15.15 27.60 -12.24
N ALA A 4 -16.00 27.15 -11.31
CA ALA A 4 -15.62 26.28 -10.22
C ALA A 4 -15.16 24.97 -10.86
N GLY A 5 -13.83 24.81 -10.99
CA GLY A 5 -13.21 23.58 -11.46
C GLY A 5 -13.80 22.42 -10.67
N MET A 6 -14.54 21.57 -11.37
CA MET A 6 -15.29 20.45 -10.81
C MET A 6 -14.34 19.59 -9.97
N ALA A 7 -14.44 19.70 -8.65
CA ALA A 7 -13.88 18.70 -7.76
C ALA A 7 -14.56 17.38 -8.11
N ARG A 8 -13.84 16.47 -8.77
CA ARG A 8 -14.38 15.15 -9.09
C ARG A 8 -14.35 14.37 -7.78
N LEU A 9 -15.52 13.94 -7.32
CA LEU A 9 -15.61 13.00 -6.21
C LEU A 9 -14.99 11.69 -6.69
N THR A 10 -13.86 11.30 -6.11
CA THR A 10 -13.08 10.17 -6.63
C THR A 10 -13.31 8.91 -5.80
N TYR A 11 -13.64 9.04 -4.52
CA TYR A 11 -13.72 7.89 -3.63
C TYR A 11 -14.50 8.16 -2.33
N GLU A 12 -15.37 7.22 -1.95
CA GLU A 12 -16.07 7.19 -0.68
C GLU A 12 -15.77 5.85 0.02
N THR A 13 -15.49 5.90 1.32
CA THR A 13 -15.24 4.71 2.12
C THR A 13 -15.68 4.90 3.56
N THR A 14 -15.90 3.81 4.29
CA THR A 14 -16.17 3.86 5.72
C THR A 14 -14.95 3.34 6.49
N ARG A 15 -14.45 4.12 7.45
CA ARG A 15 -13.34 3.73 8.35
C ARG A 15 -13.75 4.01 9.79
N ASP A 16 -13.62 3.01 10.67
CA ASP A 16 -13.94 3.13 12.10
C ASP A 16 -15.33 3.70 12.42
N GLY A 17 -16.31 3.46 11.53
CA GLY A 17 -17.67 4.01 11.66
C GLY A 17 -17.84 5.47 11.20
N PHE A 18 -16.84 6.02 10.51
CA PHE A 18 -16.89 7.34 9.88
C PHE A 18 -16.92 7.21 8.36
N ASP A 19 -17.71 8.06 7.72
CA ASP A 19 -17.79 8.19 6.27
C ASP A 19 -16.67 9.12 5.81
N VAL A 20 -15.75 8.60 5.02
CA VAL A 20 -14.58 9.31 4.51
C VAL A 20 -14.75 9.56 3.03
N TRP A 21 -14.76 10.84 2.68
CA TRP A 21 -15.00 11.34 1.34
C TRP A 21 -13.70 11.96 0.83
N LEU A 22 -13.17 11.41 -0.26
CA LEU A 22 -11.96 11.91 -0.91
C LEU A 22 -12.34 12.55 -2.25
N ALA A 23 -12.08 13.83 -2.37
CA ALA A 23 -12.18 14.58 -3.61
C ALA A 23 -10.78 14.97 -4.08
N THR A 24 -10.57 14.93 -5.40
CA THR A 24 -9.28 15.30 -5.99
C THR A 24 -9.53 16.19 -7.20
N ASP A 25 -8.85 17.33 -7.23
CA ASP A 25 -8.85 18.23 -8.37
C ASP A 25 -7.47 18.23 -9.06
N ALA A 26 -7.23 19.17 -9.96
CA ALA A 26 -5.99 19.23 -10.72
C ALA A 26 -4.74 19.48 -9.85
N ARG A 27 -4.88 20.09 -8.66
CA ARG A 27 -3.76 20.53 -7.82
C ARG A 27 -3.92 20.25 -6.34
N HIS A 28 -5.12 19.94 -5.87
CA HIS A 28 -5.47 19.72 -4.48
C HIS A 28 -6.23 18.42 -4.29
N MET A 29 -6.01 17.85 -3.12
CA MET A 29 -6.78 16.72 -2.62
C MET A 29 -7.44 17.16 -1.32
N THR A 30 -8.72 16.85 -1.20
CA THR A 30 -9.55 17.19 -0.05
C THR A 30 -10.15 15.92 0.53
N VAL A 31 -10.00 15.76 1.83
CA VAL A 31 -10.67 14.72 2.61
C VAL A 31 -11.70 15.36 3.52
N GLU A 32 -12.90 14.80 3.52
CA GLU A 32 -13.95 15.09 4.47
C GLU A 32 -14.28 13.83 5.26
N VAL A 33 -14.34 13.96 6.58
CA VAL A 33 -14.75 12.89 7.49
C VAL A 33 -16.10 13.28 8.07
N ARG A 34 -17.10 12.43 7.84
CA ARG A 34 -18.48 12.63 8.24
C ARG A 34 -18.95 11.50 9.14
N ARG A 35 -20.00 11.76 9.89
CA ARG A 35 -20.73 10.73 10.65
C ARG A 35 -22.22 11.06 10.61
N ALA A 36 -23.03 10.14 10.08
CA ALA A 36 -24.48 10.33 9.93
C ALA A 36 -24.82 11.67 9.23
N GLY A 37 -24.09 11.98 8.15
CA GLY A 37 -24.27 13.22 7.38
C GLY A 37 -23.64 14.48 7.98
N THR A 38 -23.15 14.45 9.22
CA THR A 38 -22.49 15.59 9.85
C THR A 38 -20.99 15.61 9.50
N LEU A 39 -20.48 16.73 8.99
CA LEU A 39 -19.04 16.94 8.78
C LEU A 39 -18.33 17.13 10.12
N LEU A 40 -17.39 16.24 10.43
CA LEU A 40 -16.61 16.29 11.68
C LEU A 40 -15.23 16.91 11.47
N ALA A 41 -14.59 16.58 10.36
CA ALA A 41 -13.27 17.10 10.04
C ALA A 41 -13.07 17.22 8.53
N LYS A 42 -12.25 18.19 8.16
CA LYS A 42 -11.82 18.40 6.79
C LYS A 42 -10.30 18.59 6.77
N SER A 43 -9.66 18.03 5.77
CA SER A 43 -8.24 18.24 5.51
C SER A 43 -8.02 18.43 4.02
N ASP A 44 -7.27 19.46 3.68
CA ASP A 44 -6.87 19.75 2.31
C ASP A 44 -5.34 19.80 2.22
N ALA A 45 -4.80 19.34 1.09
CA ALA A 45 -3.40 19.59 0.78
C ALA A 45 -3.17 19.67 -0.73
N PRO A 46 -2.23 20.51 -1.17
CA PRO A 46 -1.81 20.58 -2.56
C PRO A 46 -0.93 19.37 -2.92
N HIS A 47 -1.19 18.78 -4.09
CA HIS A 47 -0.34 17.76 -4.73
C HIS A 47 0.29 18.24 -6.04
N TYR A 48 0.07 19.50 -6.45
CA TYR A 48 0.75 20.17 -7.58
C TYR A 48 0.75 19.37 -8.91
N GLY A 49 -0.33 18.64 -9.19
CA GLY A 49 -0.47 17.85 -10.42
C GLY A 49 0.11 16.42 -10.36
N ILE A 50 0.72 16.01 -9.24
CA ILE A 50 1.26 14.64 -9.07
C ILE A 50 0.12 13.61 -9.01
N LEU A 51 -0.98 13.96 -8.33
CA LEU A 51 -2.14 13.09 -8.11
C LEU A 51 -3.40 13.69 -8.71
N GLY A 52 -3.33 14.17 -9.95
CA GLY A 52 -4.51 14.69 -10.65
C GLY A 52 -5.63 13.64 -10.85
N PRO A 53 -6.82 14.07 -11.32
CA PRO A 53 -7.99 13.21 -11.50
C PRO A 53 -7.79 12.07 -12.51
N ASP A 54 -6.77 12.18 -13.38
CA ASP A 54 -6.40 11.14 -14.35
C ASP A 54 -5.42 10.09 -13.78
N SER A 55 -5.00 10.24 -12.51
CA SER A 55 -4.23 9.21 -11.84
C SER A 55 -5.05 7.93 -11.73
N ARG A 56 -4.39 6.78 -11.94
CA ARG A 56 -5.06 5.48 -12.04
C ARG A 56 -5.77 5.08 -10.74
N SER A 57 -5.30 5.56 -9.58
CA SER A 57 -5.87 5.30 -8.24
C SER A 57 -5.34 6.32 -7.22
N PRO A 58 -5.74 7.61 -7.27
CA PRO A 58 -5.25 8.64 -6.34
C PRO A 58 -5.59 8.32 -4.87
N GLU A 59 -6.69 7.62 -4.62
CA GLU A 59 -7.16 7.17 -3.31
C GLU A 59 -6.24 6.13 -2.64
N LYS A 60 -5.44 5.41 -3.43
CA LYS A 60 -4.45 4.43 -2.93
C LYS A 60 -3.08 5.05 -2.71
N SER A 61 -2.92 6.34 -2.99
CA SER A 61 -1.64 7.00 -2.80
C SER A 61 -1.32 7.15 -1.30
N PRO A 62 -0.04 7.04 -0.90
CA PRO A 62 0.38 7.33 0.47
C PRO A 62 -0.02 8.75 0.93
N PHE A 63 -0.13 9.68 -0.02
CA PHE A 63 -0.59 11.04 0.22
C PHE A 63 -2.07 11.10 0.62
N ALA A 64 -2.94 10.36 -0.09
CA ALA A 64 -4.34 10.22 0.28
C ALA A 64 -4.49 9.54 1.65
N GLU A 65 -3.73 8.47 1.91
CA GLU A 65 -3.74 7.82 3.24
C GLU A 65 -3.33 8.81 4.35
N HIS A 66 -2.30 9.63 4.13
CA HIS A 66 -1.89 10.65 5.10
C HIS A 66 -2.99 11.68 5.38
N LEU A 67 -3.68 12.16 4.34
CA LEU A 67 -4.77 13.12 4.49
C LEU A 67 -5.98 12.51 5.21
N ILE A 68 -6.29 11.25 4.91
CA ILE A 68 -7.37 10.51 5.56
C ILE A 68 -7.05 10.33 7.05
N ASP A 69 -5.85 9.88 7.38
CA ASP A 69 -5.43 9.68 8.77
C ASP A 69 -5.40 11.01 9.53
N GLY A 70 -4.95 12.10 8.90
CA GLY A 70 -4.99 13.44 9.49
C GLY A 70 -6.41 13.93 9.77
N ALA A 71 -7.33 13.74 8.83
CA ALA A 71 -8.73 14.11 9.01
C ALA A 71 -9.44 13.23 10.06
N LEU A 72 -9.14 11.92 10.10
CA LEU A 72 -9.66 11.01 11.12
C LEU A 72 -9.12 11.33 12.51
N SER A 73 -7.81 11.61 12.65
CA SER A 73 -7.22 12.07 13.90
C SER A 73 -7.92 13.33 14.42
N LYS A 74 -8.21 14.31 13.53
CA LYS A 74 -8.97 15.51 13.88
C LYS A 74 -10.40 15.16 14.33
N ALA A 75 -11.12 14.31 13.60
CA ALA A 75 -12.49 13.90 13.94
C ALA A 75 -12.57 13.13 15.27
N LEU A 76 -11.51 12.37 15.61
CA LEU A 76 -11.40 11.58 16.84
C LEU A 76 -10.77 12.35 18.01
N GLY A 77 -10.31 13.59 17.81
CA GLY A 77 -9.56 14.34 18.83
C GLY A 77 -8.22 13.70 19.22
N ARG A 78 -7.63 12.90 18.33
CA ARG A 78 -6.35 12.22 18.54
C ARG A 78 -5.19 13.06 17.98
N PRO A 79 -3.98 12.95 18.55
CA PRO A 79 -2.80 13.55 17.96
C PRO A 79 -2.62 13.02 16.52
N GLN A 80 -2.24 13.93 15.62
CA GLN A 80 -1.91 13.57 14.25
C GLN A 80 -0.62 12.73 14.26
N ARG A 81 -0.63 11.60 13.55
CA ARG A 81 0.57 10.78 13.37
C ARG A 81 1.59 11.54 12.51
N SER A 82 2.87 11.40 12.83
CA SER A 82 3.91 12.07 12.06
C SER A 82 4.02 11.46 10.66
N SER A 83 4.49 12.25 9.69
CA SER A 83 4.77 11.74 8.33
C SER A 83 5.79 10.59 8.35
N PHE A 84 6.68 10.56 9.35
CA PHE A 84 7.64 9.49 9.54
C PHE A 84 6.98 8.17 9.97
N ASP A 85 5.99 8.22 10.87
CA ASP A 85 5.25 7.02 11.31
C ASP A 85 4.52 6.37 10.13
N LEU A 86 3.95 7.19 9.24
CA LEU A 86 3.26 6.71 8.06
C LEU A 86 4.22 6.12 7.02
N LEU A 87 5.40 6.71 6.87
CA LEU A 87 6.46 6.12 6.04
C LEU A 87 6.87 4.73 6.57
N CYS A 88 6.98 4.58 7.90
CA CYS A 88 7.28 3.29 8.52
C CYS A 88 6.21 2.25 8.20
N ASP A 89 4.93 2.64 8.23
CA ASP A 89 3.80 1.76 7.88
C ASP A 89 3.84 1.34 6.40
N VAL A 90 4.16 2.26 5.47
CA VAL A 90 4.32 1.94 4.04
C VAL A 90 5.47 0.95 3.83
N ILE A 91 6.62 1.18 4.49
CA ILE A 91 7.77 0.26 4.42
C ILE A 91 7.41 -1.10 4.99
N ALA A 92 6.70 -1.14 6.12
CA ALA A 92 6.24 -2.38 6.74
C ALA A 92 5.26 -3.14 5.85
N ARG A 93 4.31 -2.45 5.20
CA ARG A 93 3.36 -3.04 4.24
C ARG A 93 4.10 -3.62 3.03
N GLY A 94 5.02 -2.86 2.44
CA GLY A 94 5.85 -3.34 1.33
C GLY A 94 6.72 -4.55 1.69
N ARG A 95 7.24 -4.63 2.92
CA ARG A 95 7.96 -5.83 3.42
C ARG A 95 7.04 -7.04 3.56
N ARG A 96 5.79 -6.86 3.99
CA ARG A 96 4.80 -7.95 4.09
C ARG A 96 4.42 -8.47 2.71
N GLU A 97 4.18 -7.59 1.74
CA GLU A 97 3.85 -7.97 0.37
C GLU A 97 5.01 -8.73 -0.31
N LYS A 98 6.25 -8.29 -0.13
CA LYS A 98 7.44 -9.03 -0.61
C LYS A 98 7.57 -10.42 0.03
N LYS A 99 7.25 -10.56 1.32
CA LYS A 99 7.22 -11.89 1.98
C LYS A 99 6.15 -12.78 1.34
N VAL A 100 4.95 -12.27 1.07
CA VAL A 100 3.87 -13.06 0.42
C VAL A 100 4.27 -13.51 -1.00
N LEU A 101 5.02 -12.70 -1.74
CA LEU A 101 5.55 -13.10 -3.06
C LEU A 101 6.65 -14.17 -2.96
N LEU A 102 7.51 -14.12 -1.94
CA LEU A 102 8.53 -15.15 -1.67
C LEU A 102 7.90 -16.49 -1.23
N PHE A 103 6.81 -16.48 -0.48
CA PHE A 103 6.08 -17.69 -0.10
C PHE A 103 5.18 -18.28 -1.21
N LYS A 104 4.90 -17.52 -2.28
CA LYS A 104 4.20 -18.03 -3.49
C LYS A 104 5.14 -18.61 -4.55
N ALA A 105 6.45 -18.43 -4.42
CA ALA A 105 7.42 -19.20 -5.19
C ALA A 105 7.47 -20.63 -4.62
N LYS A 106 6.62 -21.52 -5.15
CA LYS A 106 6.73 -22.96 -4.85
C LYS A 106 8.17 -23.41 -5.13
N PRO A 107 8.83 -24.17 -4.25
CA PRO A 107 10.00 -24.92 -4.68
C PRO A 107 9.53 -25.86 -5.79
N ALA A 108 10.12 -25.73 -6.98
CA ALA A 108 9.93 -26.71 -8.02
C ALA A 108 10.30 -28.08 -7.43
N ARG A 109 9.30 -28.94 -7.28
CA ARG A 109 9.46 -30.36 -6.97
C ARG A 109 10.42 -30.95 -8.00
N ARG A 110 11.70 -31.07 -7.65
CA ARG A 110 12.60 -32.02 -8.29
C ARG A 110 12.44 -33.33 -7.53
N SER A 111 11.38 -34.06 -7.88
CA SER A 111 11.24 -35.47 -7.52
C SER A 111 12.44 -36.23 -8.07
N GLY A 112 13.23 -36.84 -7.19
CA GLY A 112 14.25 -37.79 -7.59
C GLY A 112 13.64 -39.08 -8.11
N LEU A 113 14.32 -39.75 -9.03
CA LEU A 113 14.24 -41.20 -9.21
C LEU A 113 15.46 -41.66 -10.03
N PHE A 114 16.35 -42.42 -9.38
CA PHE A 114 17.19 -43.51 -9.90
C PHE A 114 18.24 -43.17 -10.99
N SER A 115 19.40 -43.81 -11.11
CA SER A 115 20.27 -44.68 -10.32
C SER A 115 21.47 -44.92 -11.26
N VAL A 116 22.71 -44.72 -10.83
CA VAL A 116 23.89 -45.09 -11.65
C VAL A 116 24.79 -45.99 -10.80
N PRO A 117 25.20 -47.15 -11.32
CA PRO A 117 25.54 -48.31 -10.50
C PRO A 117 26.95 -48.26 -9.92
N VAL A 118 27.07 -48.93 -8.78
CA VAL A 118 28.32 -49.42 -8.20
C VAL A 118 29.04 -50.29 -9.23
N SER A 119 30.24 -49.88 -9.64
CA SER A 119 31.21 -50.79 -10.26
C SER A 119 32.31 -51.09 -9.27
N ARG A 120 32.22 -52.27 -8.64
CA ARG A 120 33.36 -52.92 -7.98
C ARG A 120 34.17 -53.65 -9.05
N ARG A 121 35.47 -53.38 -9.15
CA ARG A 121 36.46 -54.45 -9.35
C ARG A 121 37.86 -54.06 -8.90
N SER A 122 38.48 -55.07 -8.30
CA SER A 122 39.74 -55.13 -7.57
C SER A 122 40.90 -55.52 -8.48
N ALA A 123 42.12 -55.01 -8.22
CA ALA A 123 43.44 -55.64 -8.43
C ALA A 123 44.53 -54.63 -7.97
N LYS A 124 45.30 -54.85 -6.89
CA LYS A 124 46.46 -55.76 -6.68
C LYS A 124 47.76 -55.28 -7.36
N GLY A 125 48.77 -54.95 -6.54
CA GLY A 125 50.19 -54.79 -6.91
C GLY A 125 50.63 -53.32 -7.07
N GLY A 126 51.76 -52.83 -6.56
CA GLY A 126 52.90 -53.44 -5.89
C GLY A 126 53.93 -52.35 -5.52
N ARG A 127 54.82 -52.70 -4.60
CA ARG A 127 56.01 -51.95 -4.13
C ARG A 127 56.74 -51.15 -5.22
N LYS A 128 57.26 -49.99 -4.85
CA LYS A 128 58.71 -49.76 -4.64
C LYS A 128 58.92 -48.69 -3.59
#